data_AF-A0A7K0KD35-F1
#
_entry.id   AF-A0A7K0KD35-F1
#
_cell.length_a   1.000
_cell.length_b   1.000
_cell.length_c   1.000
_cell.angle_alpha   90.00
_cell.angle_beta   90.00
_cell.angle_gamma   90.00
#
_symmetry.space_group_name_H-M   'P 1'
#
loop_
_entity.id
_entity.type
_entity.pdbx_description
1 polymer ?
#
loop_
_entity_poly.entity_id
_entity_poly.type
_entity_poly.pdbx_seq_one_letter_code
_entity_poly.pdbx_strand_id
1 'polypeptide(L)'
;MVGSIDFDDLVLTKDGSTDNLVANGDFATPSLKGWNSNWNGPTYAIVKVASPTTAIKSINTQAKKAQQPAYNLSGQRVNESYKGLVIVDGKKMMRK
;
A
#
# COMPACT_ATOMS: atom_id res chain seq x y z
N MET A 1 30.44 -20.83 -14.00
CA MET A 1 28.98 -20.55 -13.90
C MET A 1 28.83 -19.21 -13.19
N VAL A 2 27.92 -18.36 -13.63
CA VAL A 2 27.56 -17.11 -12.93
C VAL A 2 26.12 -17.24 -12.42
N GLY A 3 25.84 -16.69 -11.24
CA GLY A 3 24.52 -16.70 -10.62
C GLY A 3 24.13 -15.31 -10.18
N SER A 4 22.82 -15.08 -10.01
CA SER A 4 22.27 -13.84 -9.47
C SER A 4 21.72 -14.07 -8.07
N ILE A 5 21.68 -12.99 -7.29
CA ILE A 5 21.01 -12.94 -6.00
C ILE A 5 20.20 -11.64 -5.95
N ASP A 6 18.93 -11.76 -5.58
CA ASP A 6 17.99 -10.64 -5.51
C ASP A 6 17.57 -10.45 -4.04
N PHE A 7 17.53 -9.20 -3.58
CA PHE A 7 17.14 -8.81 -2.23
C PHE A 7 16.16 -7.64 -2.30
N ASP A 8 15.29 -7.55 -1.29
CA ASP A 8 14.37 -6.43 -1.09
C ASP A 8 14.19 -6.16 0.41
N ASP A 9 13.78 -4.94 0.77
CA ASP A 9 13.53 -4.49 2.15
C ASP A 9 14.67 -4.78 3.16
N LEU A 10 15.92 -4.57 2.75
CA LEU A 10 17.08 -4.81 3.60
C LEU A 10 17.15 -3.79 4.76
N VAL A 11 17.27 -4.31 5.98
CA VAL A 11 17.43 -3.54 7.22
C VAL A 11 18.66 -4.03 7.97
N LEU A 12 19.54 -3.11 8.37
CA LEU A 12 20.65 -3.38 9.28
C LEU A 12 20.51 -2.46 10.49
N THR A 13 20.10 -3.00 11.64
CA THR A 13 19.97 -2.22 12.86
C THR A 13 21.22 -2.34 13.73
N LYS A 14 21.56 -1.23 14.38
CA LYS A 14 22.49 -1.26 15.51
C LYS A 14 21.80 -1.95 16.69
N ASP A 15 22.54 -2.77 17.44
CA ASP A 15 22.03 -3.38 18.66
C ASP A 15 21.48 -2.33 19.64
N GLY A 16 20.28 -2.57 20.15
CA GLY A 16 19.54 -1.63 21.00
C GLY A 16 19.03 -0.35 20.30
N SER A 17 19.03 -0.26 18.96
CA SER A 17 18.51 0.88 18.20
C SER A 17 17.45 0.46 17.16
N THR A 18 16.62 1.42 16.75
CA THR A 18 15.70 1.31 15.61
C THR A 18 16.28 1.91 14.32
N ASP A 19 17.49 2.45 14.35
CA ASP A 19 18.12 3.08 13.19
C ASP A 19 18.46 2.03 12.13
N ASN A 20 17.95 2.21 10.89
CA ASN A 20 18.39 1.44 9.75
C ASN A 20 19.68 2.04 9.18
N LEU A 21 20.76 1.26 9.17
CA LEU A 21 22.07 1.64 8.65
C LEU A 21 22.21 1.44 7.13
N VAL A 22 21.19 0.87 6.48
CA VAL A 22 21.14 0.73 5.02
C VAL A 22 20.42 1.93 4.41
N ALA A 23 21.10 2.71 3.57
CA ALA A 23 20.57 3.97 3.03
C ALA A 23 19.43 3.81 2.00
N ASN A 24 19.40 2.71 1.24
CA ASN A 24 18.38 2.41 0.23
C ASN A 24 18.19 0.89 0.15
N GLY A 25 17.68 0.28 1.22
CA GLY A 25 17.51 -1.17 1.32
C GLY A 25 16.22 -1.71 0.70
N ASP A 26 15.23 -0.84 0.52
CA ASP A 26 13.94 -1.10 -0.14
C ASP A 26 13.95 -0.78 -1.64
N PHE A 27 15.05 -0.21 -2.15
CA PHE A 27 15.24 0.20 -3.53
C PHE A 27 14.10 1.07 -4.11
N ALA A 28 13.32 1.75 -3.26
CA ALA A 28 12.21 2.61 -3.68
C ALA A 28 12.71 3.88 -4.40
N THR A 29 13.95 4.28 -4.11
CA THR A 29 14.66 5.29 -4.87
C THR A 29 15.49 4.62 -5.97
N PRO A 30 15.47 5.11 -7.24
CA PRO A 30 16.29 4.60 -8.32
C PRO A 30 17.77 5.01 -8.17
N SER A 31 18.40 4.69 -7.04
CA SER A 31 19.77 5.07 -6.72
C SER A 31 20.55 3.91 -6.09
N LEU A 32 21.73 3.63 -6.63
CA LEU A 32 22.70 2.68 -6.04
C LEU A 32 23.60 3.35 -4.99
N LYS A 33 23.25 4.53 -4.47
CA LYS A 33 24.07 5.23 -3.47
C LYS A 33 24.17 4.37 -2.21
N GLY A 34 25.41 4.07 -1.78
CA GLY A 34 25.69 3.14 -0.68
C GLY A 34 25.84 1.68 -1.11
N TRP A 35 25.60 1.37 -2.39
CA TRP A 35 25.71 0.06 -3.02
C TRP A 35 26.75 0.10 -4.16
N ASN A 36 28.00 0.43 -3.84
CA ASN A 36 29.09 0.44 -4.81
C ASN A 36 29.91 -0.86 -4.75
N SER A 37 30.41 -1.29 -5.91
CA SER A 37 31.42 -2.35 -5.95
C SER A 37 32.69 -1.89 -5.20
N ASN A 38 33.28 -2.80 -4.44
CA ASN A 38 34.63 -2.64 -3.86
C ASN A 38 35.62 -3.52 -4.66
N TRP A 39 36.90 -3.54 -4.26
CA TRP A 39 37.93 -4.32 -4.96
C TRP A 39 37.56 -5.81 -5.02
N ASN A 40 37.28 -6.31 -6.23
CA ASN A 40 36.74 -7.66 -6.53
C ASN A 40 35.35 -7.99 -5.94
N GLY A 41 34.55 -6.99 -5.57
CA GLY A 41 33.16 -7.19 -5.11
C GLY A 41 32.16 -7.39 -6.25
N PRO A 42 30.90 -7.77 -5.92
CA PRO A 42 29.84 -7.90 -6.91
C PRO A 42 29.49 -6.55 -7.55
N THR A 43 28.93 -6.60 -8.76
CA THR A 43 28.29 -5.46 -9.41
C THR A 43 26.82 -5.42 -9.00
N TYR A 44 26.31 -4.22 -8.71
CA TYR A 44 24.91 -4.01 -8.35
C TYR A 44 24.17 -3.33 -9.50
N ALA A 45 22.90 -3.71 -9.70
CA ALA A 45 22.00 -3.06 -10.65
C ALA A 45 20.59 -3.04 -10.06
N ILE A 46 19.88 -1.92 -10.25
CA ILE A 46 18.45 -1.87 -9.94
C ILE A 46 17.71 -2.49 -11.13
N VAL A 47 17.25 -3.73 -10.97
CA VAL A 47 16.56 -4.47 -12.04
C VAL A 47 15.11 -4.01 -12.19
N LYS A 48 14.48 -3.55 -11.09
CA LYS A 48 13.11 -3.03 -11.08
C LYS A 48 12.93 -2.05 -9.92
N VAL A 49 12.26 -0.93 -10.20
CA VAL A 49 11.75 -0.01 -9.18
C VAL A 49 10.26 -0.27 -9.04
N ALA A 50 9.76 -0.40 -7.80
CA ALA A 50 8.33 -0.52 -7.57
C ALA A 50 7.61 0.74 -8.07
N SER A 51 6.48 0.56 -8.77
CA SER A 51 5.67 1.72 -9.16
C SER A 51 5.10 2.40 -7.91
N PRO A 52 5.08 3.75 -7.85
CA PRO A 52 4.53 4.45 -6.70
C PRO A 52 3.06 4.08 -6.51
N THR A 53 2.66 3.79 -5.27
CA THR A 53 1.27 3.51 -4.93
C THR A 53 0.46 4.79 -4.89
N THR A 54 -0.73 4.80 -5.49
CA THR A 54 -1.66 5.94 -5.36
C THR A 54 -2.48 5.78 -4.07
N ALA A 55 -2.03 6.39 -2.97
CA ALA A 55 -2.82 6.42 -1.74
C ALA A 55 -4.13 7.21 -1.93
N ILE A 56 -5.17 6.87 -1.15
CA ILE A 56 -6.40 7.67 -1.09
C ILE A 56 -6.08 9.00 -0.39
N LYS A 57 -5.99 10.09 -1.16
CA LYS A 57 -5.60 11.41 -0.63
C LYS A 57 -6.70 12.09 0.20
N SER A 58 -7.97 11.87 -0.14
CA SER A 58 -9.10 12.54 0.51
C SER A 58 -10.39 11.76 0.33
N ILE A 59 -11.30 11.86 1.29
CA ILE A 59 -12.67 11.32 1.22
C ILE A 59 -13.63 12.51 1.29
N ASN A 60 -14.31 12.81 0.19
CA ASN A 60 -15.34 13.85 0.15
C ASN A 60 -16.72 13.21 0.37
N THR A 61 -17.37 13.54 1.49
CA THR A 61 -18.77 13.16 1.72
C THR A 61 -19.69 14.23 1.17
N GLN A 62 -20.55 13.86 0.20
CA GLN A 62 -21.63 14.75 -0.22
C GLN A 62 -22.64 14.97 0.92
N ALA A 63 -23.25 16.15 0.98
CA ALA A 63 -24.29 16.47 1.95
C ALA A 63 -25.44 15.44 1.88
N LYS A 64 -26.05 15.12 3.03
CA LYS A 64 -27.17 14.17 3.10
C LYS A 64 -28.33 14.68 2.24
N LYS A 65 -28.66 13.94 1.19
CA LYS A 65 -29.95 14.07 0.50
C LYS A 65 -31.06 13.47 1.38
N ALA A 66 -32.31 13.83 1.11
CA ALA A 66 -33.48 13.21 1.74
C ALA A 66 -33.37 11.67 1.69
N GLN A 67 -33.86 11.01 2.75
CA GLN A 67 -33.61 9.59 3.01
C GLN A 67 -34.06 8.71 1.83
N GLN A 68 -33.07 8.14 1.13
CA GLN A 68 -33.30 7.28 -0.03
C GLN A 68 -33.54 5.83 0.42
N PRO A 69 -34.26 5.02 -0.38
CA PRO A 69 -34.37 3.58 -0.15
C PRO A 69 -32.98 2.92 -0.03
N ALA A 70 -32.88 1.93 0.86
CA ALA A 70 -31.68 1.12 1.02
C ALA A 70 -31.89 -0.26 0.38
N TYR A 71 -30.83 -0.81 -0.23
CA TYR A 71 -30.82 -2.16 -0.79
C TYR A 71 -29.67 -2.99 -0.19
N ASN A 72 -29.86 -4.29 0.00
CA ASN A 72 -28.73 -5.19 0.27
C ASN A 72 -27.94 -5.49 -1.02
N LEU A 73 -26.84 -6.24 -0.90
CA LEU A 73 -25.99 -6.59 -2.06
C LEU A 73 -26.67 -7.49 -3.09
N SER A 74 -27.78 -8.14 -2.73
CA SER A 74 -28.63 -8.94 -3.63
C SER A 74 -29.71 -8.12 -4.31
N GLY A 75 -29.75 -6.79 -4.12
CA GLY A 75 -30.73 -5.89 -4.75
C GLY A 75 -32.10 -5.86 -4.06
N GLN A 76 -32.26 -6.48 -2.90
CA GLN A 76 -33.51 -6.45 -2.14
C GLN A 76 -33.60 -5.16 -1.33
N ARG A 77 -34.75 -4.48 -1.35
CA ARG A 77 -34.99 -3.29 -0.52
C ARG A 77 -35.03 -3.69 0.95
N VAL A 78 -34.31 -2.96 1.80
CA VAL A 78 -34.21 -3.22 3.24
C VAL A 78 -34.66 -2.02 4.06
N ASN A 79 -35.09 -2.27 5.30
CA ASN A 79 -35.59 -1.26 6.22
C ASN A 79 -34.51 -0.78 7.21
N GLU A 80 -34.86 0.29 7.95
CA GLU A 80 -34.75 0.40 9.42
C GLU A 80 -33.71 -0.46 10.17
N SER A 81 -34.10 -1.71 10.35
CA SER A 81 -33.50 -2.63 11.28
C SER A 81 -32.42 -3.49 10.66
N TYR A 82 -32.25 -3.46 9.33
CA TYR A 82 -31.26 -4.29 8.65
C TYR A 82 -29.84 -3.95 9.11
N LYS A 83 -29.07 -4.97 9.46
CA LYS A 83 -27.67 -4.88 9.88
C LYS A 83 -26.82 -5.45 8.76
N GLY A 84 -25.83 -4.70 8.29
CA GLY A 84 -25.04 -5.15 7.14
C GLY A 84 -24.60 -4.03 6.20
N LEU A 85 -23.86 -4.43 5.16
CA LEU A 85 -23.59 -3.58 4.00
C LEU A 85 -24.89 -3.31 3.26
N VAL A 86 -25.21 -2.03 3.08
CA VAL A 86 -26.35 -1.57 2.30
C VAL A 86 -25.90 -0.55 1.25
N ILE A 87 -26.66 -0.45 0.17
CA ILE A 87 -26.49 0.55 -0.89
C ILE A 87 -27.57 1.61 -0.72
N VAL A 88 -27.18 2.87 -0.51
CA VAL A 88 -28.06 4.04 -0.41
C VAL A 88 -27.47 5.13 -1.29
N ASP A 89 -28.27 5.73 -2.18
CA ASP A 89 -27.79 6.78 -3.11
C ASP A 89 -26.57 6.30 -3.95
N GLY A 90 -26.60 5.04 -4.38
CA GLY A 90 -25.50 4.41 -5.13
C GLY A 90 -24.21 4.15 -4.32
N LYS A 91 -24.21 4.47 -3.03
CA LYS A 91 -23.03 4.33 -2.14
C LYS A 91 -23.22 3.14 -1.21
N LYS A 92 -22.17 2.31 -1.11
CA LYS A 92 -22.10 1.24 -0.11
C LYS A 92 -21.80 1.86 1.25
N MET A 93 -22.60 1.53 2.25
CA MET A 93 -22.46 1.99 3.62
C MET A 93 -22.69 0.85 4.61
N MET A 94 -21.98 0.90 5.73
CA MET A 94 -22.12 -0.06 6.82
C MET A 94 -23.24 0.40 7.75
N ARG A 95 -24.32 -0.38 7.83
CA ARG A 95 -25.42 -0.14 8.78
C ARG A 95 -25.23 -1.00 10.01
N LYS A 96 -24.94 -0.33 11.14
CA LYS A 96 -24.77 -0.93 12.46
C LYS A 96 -26.10 -1.21 13.12
#